data_AF-A0AAW0ARP5-F1
#
_entry.id   AF-A0AAW0ARP5-F1
#
_cell.length_a   1.000
_cell.length_b   1.000
_cell.length_c   1.000
_cell.angle_alpha   90.00
_cell.angle_beta   90.00
_cell.angle_gamma   90.00
#
_symmetry.space_group_name_H-M   'P 1'
#
loop_
_entity.id
_entity.type
_entity.pdbx_description
1 polymer ?
#
loop_
_entity_poly.entity_id
_entity_poly.type
_entity_poly.pdbx_seq_one_letter_code
_entity_poly.pdbx_strand_id
1 'polypeptide(L)'
;MASREGALAIPDEYQDLEGEGQTNAAHALRHTVSALMNNVSFPLDPLYTNLASYVTLRRQHRAVEFAETVANALPVIIDFIEHGGLEVWVPAPNTTGEAIRGHIASLNIYDVDGIPSLLFQDLGQFSENAVLAHRVDNIFSKGKHTFLVNTSGSGKTRLTFEGLCQHWGFYLVGAIDLNGIGSSDLPDVLSTHIKGSREGFSMAVSSSNGDMLNNLRITRFFLRKLLLCRLLVFSTFAEHVHTRYHGK
;
A
#
# COMPACT_ATOMS: atom_id res chain seq x y z
N MET A 1 23.40 47.38 30.01
CA MET A 1 22.22 47.37 29.12
C MET A 1 22.71 47.00 27.74
N ALA A 2 22.57 45.73 27.35
CA ALA A 2 23.12 45.19 26.11
C ALA A 2 22.19 44.11 25.52
N SER A 3 22.14 44.11 24.17
CA SER A 3 21.59 43.12 23.22
C SER A 3 20.43 43.68 22.41
N ARG A 4 20.65 44.10 21.15
CA ARG A 4 20.78 43.30 19.91
C ARG A 4 19.41 42.82 19.39
N GLU A 5 18.79 43.65 18.56
CA GLU A 5 17.82 43.24 17.54
C GLU A 5 18.58 43.00 16.23
N GLY A 6 18.28 41.89 15.57
CA GLY A 6 18.84 41.49 14.29
C GLY A 6 18.02 40.34 13.72
N ALA A 7 16.90 40.66 13.08
CA ALA A 7 16.14 39.73 12.26
C ALA A 7 16.81 39.65 10.88
N LEU A 8 17.30 38.47 10.51
CA LEU A 8 17.79 38.14 9.17
C LEU A 8 16.59 37.88 8.26
N ALA A 9 16.44 38.71 7.23
CA ALA A 9 15.54 38.45 6.11
C ALA A 9 16.14 37.34 5.23
N ILE A 10 15.33 36.35 4.86
CA ILE A 10 15.67 35.29 3.91
C ILE A 10 15.44 35.85 2.49
N PRO A 11 16.36 35.67 1.53
CA PRO A 11 16.20 36.17 0.16
C PRO A 11 15.16 35.38 -0.65
N ASP A 12 14.38 36.08 -1.47
CA ASP A 12 13.31 35.60 -2.38
C ASP A 12 13.78 34.75 -3.59
N GLU A 13 14.97 34.17 -3.57
CA GLU A 13 15.55 33.49 -4.76
C GLU A 13 15.32 31.96 -4.82
N TYR A 14 14.33 31.42 -4.10
CA TYR A 14 14.04 29.97 -4.09
C TYR A 14 12.59 29.58 -4.38
N GLN A 15 11.81 30.39 -5.10
CA GLN A 15 10.42 30.05 -5.45
C GLN A 15 10.20 29.34 -6.80
N ASP A 16 11.23 29.13 -7.65
CA ASP A 16 11.00 28.71 -9.04
C ASP A 16 11.62 27.36 -9.47
N LEU A 17 11.89 26.40 -8.57
CA LEU A 17 12.46 25.09 -8.95
C LEU A 17 11.63 23.83 -8.61
N GLU A 18 10.40 23.97 -8.11
CA GLU A 18 9.59 22.81 -7.70
C GLU A 18 8.64 22.23 -8.79
N GLY A 19 8.64 22.75 -10.02
CA GLY A 19 7.63 22.40 -11.03
C GLY A 19 7.94 21.28 -12.04
N GLU A 20 9.21 21.00 -12.35
CA GLU A 20 9.57 20.17 -13.54
C GLU A 20 9.84 18.69 -13.24
N GLY A 21 10.10 18.32 -11.97
CA GLY A 21 10.40 16.94 -11.59
C GLY A 21 9.15 16.04 -11.46
N GLN A 22 8.11 16.54 -10.77
CA GLN A 22 6.87 15.80 -10.50
C GLN A 22 6.06 15.51 -11.78
N THR A 23 6.11 16.40 -12.76
CA THR A 23 5.41 16.25 -14.05
C THR A 23 6.06 15.18 -14.93
N ASN A 24 7.40 15.04 -14.89
CA ASN A 24 8.12 14.05 -15.70
C ASN A 24 7.95 12.61 -15.20
N ALA A 25 7.96 12.38 -13.89
CA ALA A 25 7.79 11.03 -13.33
C ALA A 25 6.36 10.51 -13.53
N ALA A 26 5.34 11.33 -13.25
CA ALA A 26 3.95 10.99 -13.53
C ALA A 26 3.71 10.76 -15.03
N HIS A 27 4.35 11.54 -15.90
CA HIS A 27 4.28 11.37 -17.35
C HIS A 27 4.97 10.07 -17.82
N ALA A 28 6.18 9.77 -17.33
CA ALA A 28 6.92 8.55 -17.62
C ALA A 28 6.16 7.29 -17.14
N LEU A 29 5.49 7.36 -16.00
CA LEU A 29 4.67 6.27 -15.49
C LEU A 29 3.40 6.07 -16.31
N ARG A 30 2.70 7.15 -16.69
CA ARG A 30 1.57 7.07 -17.63
C ARG A 30 1.99 6.43 -18.95
N HIS A 31 3.19 6.76 -19.44
CA HIS A 31 3.75 6.18 -20.66
C HIS A 31 4.12 4.69 -20.49
N THR A 32 4.71 4.33 -19.35
CA THR A 32 5.11 2.94 -19.03
C THR A 32 3.91 2.04 -18.77
N VAL A 33 2.89 2.54 -18.06
CA VAL A 33 1.61 1.86 -17.87
C VAL A 33 0.89 1.73 -19.21
N SER A 34 0.83 2.78 -20.04
CA SER A 34 0.27 2.70 -21.39
C SER A 34 1.01 1.66 -22.26
N ALA A 35 2.34 1.63 -22.22
CA ALA A 35 3.17 0.67 -22.95
C ALA A 35 2.98 -0.78 -22.45
N LEU A 36 2.90 -1.00 -21.13
CA LEU A 36 2.57 -2.32 -20.56
C LEU A 36 1.16 -2.75 -20.97
N MET A 37 0.18 -1.86 -20.91
CA MET A 37 -1.21 -2.17 -21.24
C MET A 37 -1.43 -2.46 -22.73
N ASN A 38 -0.62 -1.87 -23.61
CA ASN A 38 -0.61 -2.19 -25.04
C ASN A 38 0.07 -3.53 -25.36
N ASN A 39 0.95 -4.03 -24.48
CA ASN A 39 1.76 -5.23 -24.70
C ASN A 39 1.28 -6.47 -23.92
N VAL A 40 0.40 -6.34 -22.91
CA VAL A 40 -0.16 -7.48 -22.20
C VAL A 40 -1.26 -8.15 -23.05
N SER A 41 -0.86 -9.09 -23.89
CA SER A 41 -1.78 -10.04 -24.53
C SER A 41 -2.18 -11.13 -23.54
N PHE A 42 -3.40 -11.03 -23.00
CA PHE A 42 -4.02 -12.18 -22.33
C PHE A 42 -4.53 -13.16 -23.40
N PRO A 43 -4.22 -14.47 -23.31
CA PRO A 43 -4.69 -15.43 -24.29
C PRO A 43 -6.23 -15.45 -24.29
N LEU A 44 -6.81 -15.26 -25.48
CA LEU A 44 -8.25 -15.38 -25.70
C LEU A 44 -8.58 -16.86 -25.91
N ASP A 45 -9.65 -17.30 -25.25
CA ASP A 45 -10.35 -18.55 -25.57
C ASP A 45 -11.05 -18.36 -26.93
N PRO A 46 -10.98 -19.30 -27.90
CA PRO A 46 -11.31 -19.02 -29.31
C PRO A 46 -12.81 -18.81 -29.64
N LEU A 47 -13.69 -18.70 -28.65
CA LEU A 47 -15.13 -18.91 -28.85
C LEU A 47 -15.99 -17.67 -29.14
N TYR A 48 -15.45 -16.45 -29.25
CA TYR A 48 -16.30 -15.26 -29.48
C TYR A 48 -15.67 -14.17 -30.34
N THR A 49 -15.97 -14.17 -31.65
CA THR A 49 -15.50 -13.17 -32.63
C THR A 49 -16.33 -11.87 -32.69
N ASN A 50 -17.57 -11.86 -32.18
CA ASN A 50 -18.39 -10.64 -32.11
C ASN A 50 -18.21 -9.79 -30.83
N LEU A 51 -17.38 -10.24 -29.88
CA LEU A 51 -17.08 -9.51 -28.63
C LEU A 51 -15.86 -8.57 -28.74
N ALA A 52 -15.12 -8.58 -29.86
CA ALA A 52 -13.85 -7.87 -29.97
C ALA A 52 -13.96 -6.35 -29.69
N SER A 53 -15.01 -5.70 -30.20
CA SER A 53 -15.25 -4.25 -29.99
C SER A 53 -15.67 -3.94 -28.55
N TYR A 54 -16.53 -4.78 -27.95
CA TYR A 54 -16.98 -4.65 -26.56
C TYR A 54 -15.86 -4.95 -25.55
N VAL A 55 -15.03 -5.95 -25.85
CA VAL A 55 -13.84 -6.31 -25.06
C VAL A 55 -12.79 -5.22 -25.15
N THR A 56 -12.60 -4.60 -26.31
CA THR A 56 -11.64 -3.48 -26.48
C THR A 56 -12.11 -2.23 -25.74
N LEU A 57 -13.40 -1.87 -25.81
CA LEU A 57 -13.96 -0.73 -25.08
C LEU A 57 -13.91 -0.93 -23.55
N ARG A 58 -14.22 -2.15 -23.07
CA ARG A 58 -14.05 -2.52 -21.64
C ARG A 58 -12.58 -2.54 -21.22
N ARG A 59 -11.64 -2.91 -22.10
CA ARG A 59 -10.19 -2.86 -21.82
C ARG A 59 -9.73 -1.42 -21.61
N GLN A 60 -10.17 -0.50 -22.46
CA GLN A 60 -9.83 0.92 -22.34
C GLN A 60 -10.40 1.53 -21.06
N HIS A 61 -11.70 1.34 -20.78
CA HIS A 61 -12.31 1.90 -19.56
C HIS A 61 -11.67 1.37 -18.26
N ARG A 62 -11.26 0.10 -18.24
CA ARG A 62 -10.62 -0.53 -17.07
C ARG A 62 -9.13 -0.21 -16.93
N ALA A 63 -8.46 0.15 -18.03
CA ALA A 63 -7.09 0.66 -18.00
C ALA A 63 -7.03 2.09 -17.45
N VAL A 64 -8.05 2.89 -17.76
CA VAL A 64 -8.20 4.26 -17.25
C VAL A 64 -8.42 4.25 -15.73
N GLU A 65 -9.37 3.47 -15.22
CA GLU A 65 -9.62 3.33 -13.78
C GLU A 65 -8.36 2.87 -13.01
N PHE A 66 -7.59 1.96 -13.62
CA PHE A 66 -6.30 1.52 -13.08
C PHE A 66 -5.25 2.64 -13.07
N ALA A 67 -5.08 3.34 -14.19
CA ALA A 67 -4.14 4.45 -14.29
C ALA A 67 -4.50 5.60 -13.34
N GLU A 68 -5.79 5.87 -13.15
CA GLU A 68 -6.30 6.83 -12.17
C GLU A 68 -5.97 6.41 -10.74
N THR A 69 -6.15 5.12 -10.40
CA THR A 69 -5.78 4.61 -9.07
C THR A 69 -4.30 4.81 -8.77
N VAL A 70 -3.41 4.47 -9.72
CA VAL A 70 -1.97 4.68 -9.56
C VAL A 70 -1.63 6.17 -9.53
N ALA A 71 -2.25 6.98 -10.39
CA ALA A 71 -2.03 8.42 -10.43
C ALA A 71 -2.50 9.13 -9.15
N ASN A 72 -3.56 8.64 -8.49
CA ASN A 72 -4.07 9.19 -7.23
C ASN A 72 -3.22 8.76 -6.03
N ALA A 73 -2.66 7.54 -6.06
CA ALA A 73 -1.77 7.06 -5.01
C ALA A 73 -0.39 7.73 -5.04
N LEU A 74 0.07 8.14 -6.23
CA LEU A 74 1.43 8.66 -6.42
C LEU A 74 1.74 9.91 -5.59
N PRO A 75 0.90 10.97 -5.59
CA PRO A 75 1.17 12.16 -4.81
C PRO A 75 1.29 11.85 -3.32
N VAL A 76 0.44 10.98 -2.78
CA VAL A 76 0.50 10.58 -1.36
C VAL A 76 1.80 9.84 -1.04
N ILE A 77 2.23 8.97 -1.95
CA ILE A 77 3.49 8.23 -1.79
C ILE A 77 4.70 9.16 -1.89
N ILE A 78 4.69 10.07 -2.86
CA ILE A 78 5.76 11.06 -3.06
C ILE A 78 5.83 11.98 -1.83
N ASP A 79 4.70 12.51 -1.38
CA ASP A 79 4.59 13.33 -0.18
C ASP A 79 5.15 12.60 1.06
N PHE A 80 4.77 11.34 1.24
CA PHE A 80 5.31 10.50 2.32
C PHE A 80 6.83 10.30 2.23
N ILE A 81 7.39 10.14 1.02
CA ILE A 81 8.84 10.02 0.79
C ILE A 81 9.56 11.35 1.02
N GLU A 82 8.98 12.46 0.55
CA GLU A 82 9.61 13.79 0.52
C GLU A 82 9.58 14.46 1.88
N HIS A 83 8.43 14.45 2.54
CA HIS A 83 8.22 15.13 3.82
C HIS A 83 8.46 14.22 5.03
N GLY A 84 8.52 12.90 4.81
CA GLY A 84 9.19 11.96 5.68
C GLY A 84 8.52 11.72 7.03
N GLY A 85 7.76 10.63 7.09
CA GLY A 85 7.46 9.94 8.35
C GLY A 85 6.09 10.26 8.94
N LEU A 86 5.59 9.31 9.73
CA LEU A 86 4.41 9.53 10.55
C LEU A 86 4.76 10.55 11.64
N GLU A 87 3.86 11.51 11.88
CA GLU A 87 4.03 12.46 12.97
C GLU A 87 4.08 11.72 14.31
N VAL A 88 4.75 12.30 15.32
CA VAL A 88 4.71 11.75 16.67
C VAL A 88 3.45 12.25 17.36
N TRP A 89 2.64 11.32 17.85
CA TRP A 89 1.44 11.63 18.60
C TRP A 89 1.78 12.27 19.95
N VAL A 90 1.11 13.38 20.27
CA VAL A 90 1.28 14.09 21.54
C VAL A 90 -0.07 14.22 22.25
N PRO A 91 -0.18 13.85 23.54
CA PRO A 91 -1.41 14.02 24.31
C PRO A 91 -1.87 15.48 24.36
N ALA A 92 -3.19 15.68 24.36
CA ALA A 92 -3.78 17.00 24.50
C ALA A 92 -3.36 17.65 25.85
N PRO A 93 -2.97 18.93 25.88
CA PRO A 93 -2.35 19.58 27.05
C PRO A 93 -3.22 19.56 28.32
N ASN A 94 -4.53 19.53 28.15
CA ASN A 94 -5.53 19.60 29.21
C ASN A 94 -5.88 18.24 29.85
N THR A 95 -5.40 17.13 29.28
CA THR A 95 -5.79 15.79 29.73
C THR A 95 -4.77 15.14 30.67
N THR A 96 -3.52 15.61 30.64
CA THR A 96 -2.38 14.88 31.20
C THR A 96 -1.36 15.85 31.79
N GLY A 97 -0.85 15.58 33.00
CA GLY A 97 0.18 16.41 33.63
C GLY A 97 1.51 16.42 32.86
N GLU A 98 2.28 17.51 32.96
CA GLU A 98 3.47 17.76 32.14
C GLU A 98 4.51 16.63 32.20
N ALA A 99 4.73 16.04 33.37
CA ALA A 99 5.66 14.92 33.53
C ALA A 99 5.23 13.67 32.75
N ILE A 100 3.92 13.35 32.75
CA ILE A 100 3.38 12.21 32.00
C ILE A 100 3.41 12.51 30.50
N ARG A 101 3.11 13.75 30.11
CA ARG A 101 3.19 14.17 28.71
C ARG A 101 4.62 14.08 28.16
N GLY A 102 5.60 14.53 28.93
CA GLY A 102 7.02 14.38 28.59
C GLY A 102 7.44 12.93 28.47
N HIS A 103 6.96 12.06 29.37
CA HIS A 103 7.19 10.62 29.26
C HIS A 103 6.55 10.02 28.00
N ILE A 104 5.29 10.32 27.70
CA ILE A 104 4.62 9.80 26.49
C ILE A 104 5.32 10.28 25.22
N ALA A 105 5.69 11.56 25.15
CA ALA A 105 6.44 12.09 24.02
C ALA A 105 7.78 11.35 23.84
N SER A 106 8.46 10.98 24.93
CA SER A 106 9.71 10.23 24.87
C SER A 106 9.57 8.80 24.32
N LEU A 107 8.34 8.27 24.24
CA LEU A 107 8.07 6.96 23.64
C LEU A 107 8.08 7.02 22.11
N ASN A 108 8.04 8.20 21.48
CA ASN A 108 7.97 8.37 20.01
C ASN A 108 6.83 7.55 19.38
N ILE A 109 5.64 7.57 19.98
CA ILE A 109 4.47 6.89 19.44
C ILE A 109 3.98 7.64 18.21
N TYR A 110 3.77 6.94 17.10
CA TYR A 110 3.32 7.56 15.87
C TYR A 110 1.82 7.89 15.90
N ASP A 111 1.48 9.01 15.28
CA ASP A 111 0.13 9.45 14.98
C ASP A 111 -0.32 8.84 13.64
N VAL A 112 -1.48 8.21 13.66
CA VAL A 112 -2.18 7.72 12.46
C VAL A 112 -3.60 8.27 12.52
N ASP A 113 -3.85 9.30 11.72
CA ASP A 113 -5.16 9.98 11.63
C ASP A 113 -5.71 10.48 12.99
N GLY A 114 -4.83 11.03 13.83
CA GLY A 114 -5.13 11.55 15.17
C GLY A 114 -5.13 10.48 16.27
N ILE A 115 -4.78 9.22 15.93
CA ILE A 115 -4.81 8.08 16.85
C ILE A 115 -3.38 7.57 17.11
N PRO A 116 -2.96 7.44 18.37
CA PRO A 116 -1.65 6.87 18.69
C PRO A 116 -1.57 5.40 18.29
N SER A 117 -0.56 5.06 17.48
CA SER A 117 -0.34 3.70 16.98
C SER A 117 1.00 3.14 17.41
N LEU A 118 0.95 2.15 18.31
CA LEU A 118 2.13 1.35 18.70
C LEU A 118 2.57 0.36 17.60
N LEU A 119 1.81 0.22 16.52
CA LEU A 119 2.10 -0.75 15.47
C LEU A 119 3.42 -0.43 14.76
N PHE A 120 3.69 0.86 14.55
CA PHE A 120 4.84 1.32 13.78
C PHE A 120 6.06 1.68 14.64
N GLN A 121 5.89 1.78 15.96
CA GLN A 121 6.97 2.10 16.90
C GLN A 121 8.09 1.06 16.81
N ASP A 122 9.32 1.47 16.49
CA ASP A 122 10.48 0.57 16.37
C ASP A 122 10.30 -0.59 15.38
N LEU A 123 9.53 -0.36 14.31
CA LEU A 123 9.27 -1.39 13.30
C LEU A 123 10.57 -1.77 12.54
N GLY A 124 10.82 -3.07 12.38
CA GLY A 124 12.01 -3.61 11.71
C GLY A 124 13.13 -4.03 12.66
N GLN A 125 13.02 -3.72 13.95
CA GLN A 125 14.04 -4.04 14.95
C GLN A 125 13.98 -5.50 15.45
N PHE A 126 13.00 -6.31 15.03
CA PHE A 126 12.93 -7.72 15.47
C PHE A 126 14.16 -8.54 15.07
N SER A 127 14.89 -8.10 14.04
CA SER A 127 16.15 -8.72 13.60
C SER A 127 17.26 -8.66 14.66
N GLU A 128 17.21 -7.71 15.59
CA GLU A 128 18.19 -7.55 16.67
C GLU A 128 17.95 -8.52 17.85
N ASN A 129 16.76 -9.12 17.92
CA ASN A 129 16.39 -10.09 18.96
C ASN A 129 16.24 -11.49 18.36
N ALA A 130 17.18 -12.39 18.68
CA ALA A 130 17.23 -13.74 18.13
C ALA A 130 15.91 -14.53 18.30
N VAL A 131 15.18 -14.36 19.40
CA VAL A 131 13.91 -15.06 19.65
C VAL A 131 12.81 -14.52 18.74
N LEU A 132 12.74 -13.20 18.55
CA LEU A 132 11.74 -12.56 17.70
C LEU A 132 12.03 -12.77 16.21
N ALA A 133 13.29 -12.65 15.80
CA ALA A 133 13.75 -12.98 14.46
C ALA A 133 13.37 -14.43 14.08
N HIS A 134 13.66 -15.40 14.96
CA HIS A 134 13.28 -16.79 14.74
C HIS A 134 11.76 -16.99 14.59
N ARG A 135 10.93 -16.20 15.29
CA ARG A 135 9.46 -16.25 15.11
C ARG A 135 9.03 -15.73 13.75
N VAL A 136 9.68 -14.67 13.26
CA VAL A 136 9.44 -14.12 11.92
C VAL A 136 9.83 -15.15 10.86
N ASP A 137 11.02 -15.75 10.95
CA ASP A 137 11.51 -16.74 9.98
C ASP A 137 10.59 -17.97 9.86
N ASN A 138 10.02 -18.42 10.99
CA ASN A 138 9.06 -19.52 11.01
C ASN A 138 7.76 -19.19 10.27
N ILE A 139 7.38 -17.91 10.22
CA ILE A 139 6.19 -17.47 9.47
C ILE A 139 6.53 -17.27 8.00
N PHE A 140 7.63 -16.58 7.70
CA PHE A 140 8.05 -16.18 6.35
C PHE A 140 9.05 -17.17 5.74
N SER A 141 8.72 -18.46 5.81
CA SER A 141 9.54 -19.52 5.24
C SER A 141 9.32 -19.72 3.74
N LYS A 142 10.41 -19.72 2.96
CA LYS A 142 10.36 -19.94 1.50
C LYS A 142 9.64 -21.24 1.14
N GLY A 143 8.68 -21.16 0.22
CA GLY A 143 7.93 -22.32 -0.29
C GLY A 143 6.91 -22.91 0.69
N LYS A 144 6.66 -22.26 1.84
CA LYS A 144 5.65 -22.67 2.80
C LYS A 144 4.54 -21.63 2.89
N HIS A 145 3.31 -22.10 3.04
CA HIS A 145 2.17 -21.28 3.39
C HIS A 145 1.92 -21.43 4.89
N THR A 146 1.88 -20.31 5.61
CA THR A 146 1.71 -20.30 7.07
C THR A 146 0.36 -19.72 7.43
N PHE A 147 -0.38 -20.42 8.29
CA PHE A 147 -1.57 -19.90 8.94
C PHE A 147 -1.24 -19.46 10.36
N LEU A 148 -1.31 -18.15 10.63
CA LEU A 148 -1.06 -17.60 11.96
C LEU A 148 -2.39 -17.40 12.70
N VAL A 149 -2.71 -18.32 13.61
CA VAL A 149 -3.93 -18.27 14.43
C VAL A 149 -3.57 -17.96 15.87
N ASN A 150 -4.11 -16.87 16.42
CA ASN A 150 -3.90 -16.48 17.81
C ASN A 150 -5.02 -15.51 18.27
N THR A 151 -5.15 -15.30 19.58
CA THR A 151 -6.11 -14.39 20.20
C THR A 151 -5.94 -12.94 19.72
N SER A 152 -6.98 -12.12 19.83
CA SER A 152 -6.90 -10.68 19.51
C SER A 152 -5.87 -9.99 20.41
N GLY A 153 -5.19 -8.97 19.90
CA GLY A 153 -4.16 -8.22 20.65
C GLY A 153 -2.82 -8.95 20.85
N SER A 154 -2.65 -10.20 20.40
CA SER A 154 -1.39 -10.97 20.54
C SER A 154 -0.24 -10.51 19.64
N GLY A 155 -0.39 -9.37 18.93
CA GLY A 155 0.66 -8.81 18.06
C GLY A 155 0.80 -9.48 16.69
N LYS A 156 -0.23 -10.21 16.20
CA LYS A 156 -0.18 -10.85 14.86
C LYS A 156 0.16 -9.85 13.75
N THR A 157 -0.54 -8.72 13.70
CA THR A 157 -0.33 -7.67 12.68
C THR A 157 1.08 -7.10 12.77
N ARG A 158 1.55 -6.80 13.99
CA ARG A 158 2.93 -6.33 14.22
C ARG A 158 3.95 -7.35 13.71
N LEU A 159 3.80 -8.63 14.06
CA LEU A 159 4.69 -9.69 13.64
C LEU A 159 4.70 -9.87 12.11
N THR A 160 3.56 -9.70 11.45
CA THR A 160 3.47 -9.68 9.98
C THR A 160 4.26 -8.51 9.40
N PHE A 161 4.13 -7.30 9.96
CA PHE A 161 4.85 -6.12 9.46
C PHE A 161 6.36 -6.23 9.67
N GLU A 162 6.79 -6.75 10.82
CA GLU A 162 8.21 -7.06 11.08
C GLU A 162 8.79 -8.02 10.04
N GLY A 163 8.03 -9.05 9.66
CA GLY A 163 8.45 -9.94 8.58
C GLY A 163 8.46 -9.29 7.20
N LEU A 164 7.57 -8.33 6.93
CA LEU A 164 7.61 -7.55 5.69
C LEU A 164 8.80 -6.60 5.63
N CYS A 165 9.26 -6.07 6.77
CA CYS A 165 10.51 -5.31 6.84
C CYS A 165 11.73 -6.18 6.51
N GLN A 166 11.71 -7.46 6.87
CA GLN A 166 12.85 -8.38 6.66
C GLN A 166 12.85 -9.05 5.29
N HIS A 167 11.67 -9.41 4.76
CA HIS A 167 11.57 -10.24 3.55
C HIS A 167 10.99 -9.52 2.34
N TRP A 168 10.50 -8.29 2.49
CA TRP A 168 9.75 -7.53 1.49
C TRP A 168 8.52 -8.27 0.93
N GLY A 169 7.40 -7.57 0.82
CA GLY A 169 6.19 -8.19 0.28
C GLY A 169 4.97 -7.30 0.36
N PHE A 170 3.81 -7.89 0.08
CA PHE A 170 2.52 -7.21 0.13
C PHE A 170 1.69 -7.68 1.31
N TYR A 171 1.14 -6.73 2.05
CA TYR A 171 0.11 -6.98 3.05
C TYR A 171 -1.26 -6.75 2.42
N LEU A 172 -2.07 -7.82 2.36
CA LEU A 172 -3.44 -7.76 1.86
C LEU A 172 -4.40 -8.11 3.00
N VAL A 173 -5.40 -7.27 3.23
CA VAL A 173 -6.42 -7.50 4.25
C VAL A 173 -7.69 -8.04 3.61
N GLY A 174 -8.28 -9.09 4.18
CA GLY A 174 -9.58 -9.60 3.70
C GLY A 174 -10.77 -8.75 4.16
N ALA A 175 -10.59 -8.01 5.25
CA ALA A 175 -11.53 -7.06 5.82
C ALA A 175 -10.75 -6.00 6.60
N ILE A 176 -11.17 -4.74 6.52
CA ILE A 176 -10.61 -3.66 7.34
C ILE A 176 -11.24 -3.73 8.73
N ASP A 177 -10.42 -3.66 9.77
CA ASP A 177 -10.86 -3.61 11.16
C ASP A 177 -11.08 -2.15 11.61
N LEU A 178 -11.53 -1.97 12.86
CA LEU A 178 -11.73 -0.64 13.44
C LEU A 178 -10.45 0.20 13.55
N ASN A 179 -9.27 -0.44 13.45
CA ASN A 179 -7.99 0.24 13.52
C ASN A 179 -7.59 0.83 12.16
N GLY A 180 -8.35 0.56 11.09
CA GLY A 180 -8.08 1.11 9.76
C GLY A 180 -6.80 0.57 9.11
N ILE A 181 -6.18 -0.47 9.65
CA ILE A 181 -4.88 -0.94 9.17
C ILE A 181 -5.05 -1.77 7.89
N GLY A 182 -4.35 -1.34 6.84
CA GLY A 182 -4.36 -1.97 5.54
C GLY A 182 -5.16 -1.16 4.54
N SER A 183 -5.56 -1.78 3.44
CA SER A 183 -6.21 -1.09 2.34
C SER A 183 -7.51 -1.79 1.96
N SER A 184 -8.46 -1.02 1.44
CA SER A 184 -9.78 -1.52 1.06
C SER A 184 -9.79 -2.22 -0.29
N ASP A 185 -8.68 -2.23 -1.03
CA ASP A 185 -8.62 -2.78 -2.40
C ASP A 185 -9.10 -4.24 -2.49
N LEU A 186 -8.60 -5.14 -1.63
CA LEU A 186 -9.05 -6.52 -1.63
C LEU A 186 -10.51 -6.65 -1.13
N PRO A 187 -10.91 -6.08 0.02
CA PRO A 187 -12.31 -6.10 0.46
C PRO A 187 -13.30 -5.54 -0.57
N ASP A 188 -12.93 -4.47 -1.26
CA ASP A 188 -13.72 -3.83 -2.30
C ASP A 188 -13.83 -4.73 -3.52
N VAL A 189 -12.72 -5.35 -3.96
CA VAL A 189 -12.75 -6.36 -5.03
C VAL A 189 -13.64 -7.55 -4.64
N LEU A 190 -13.53 -8.05 -3.41
CA LEU A 190 -14.34 -9.17 -2.95
C LEU A 190 -15.83 -8.81 -2.91
N SER A 191 -16.18 -7.61 -2.45
CA SER A 191 -17.58 -7.18 -2.26
C SER A 191 -18.24 -6.70 -3.56
N THR A 192 -17.58 -5.83 -4.31
CA THR A 192 -18.15 -5.19 -5.51
C THR A 192 -18.00 -6.05 -6.75
N HIS A 193 -16.82 -6.63 -6.95
CA HIS A 193 -16.48 -7.31 -8.20
C HIS A 193 -16.67 -8.82 -8.16
N ILE A 194 -16.51 -9.47 -7.01
CA ILE A 194 -16.71 -10.91 -6.88
C ILE A 194 -18.12 -11.23 -6.42
N LYS A 195 -18.55 -10.72 -5.26
CA LYS A 195 -19.91 -10.96 -4.75
C LYS A 195 -20.98 -10.21 -5.54
N GLY A 196 -20.69 -8.99 -5.97
CA GLY A 196 -21.56 -8.18 -6.82
C GLY A 196 -21.55 -8.57 -8.30
N SER A 197 -20.66 -9.48 -8.72
CA SER A 197 -20.54 -9.88 -10.11
C SER A 197 -21.80 -10.59 -10.61
N ARG A 198 -22.43 -10.04 -11.64
CA ARG A 198 -23.37 -10.77 -12.51
C ARG A 198 -22.67 -11.80 -13.42
N GLU A 199 -21.35 -11.93 -13.33
CA GLU A 199 -20.49 -12.73 -14.22
C GLU A 199 -20.39 -14.20 -13.77
N GLY A 200 -21.36 -14.71 -13.01
CA GLY A 200 -21.48 -16.14 -12.69
C GLY A 200 -20.65 -16.61 -11.50
N PHE A 201 -20.22 -15.70 -10.61
CA PHE A 201 -19.66 -16.11 -9.33
C PHE A 201 -20.77 -16.71 -8.46
N SER A 202 -20.62 -17.98 -8.09
CA SER A 202 -21.61 -18.68 -7.25
C SER A 202 -21.15 -18.70 -5.80
N MET A 203 -21.91 -18.04 -4.92
CA MET A 203 -21.68 -18.10 -3.48
C MET A 203 -22.01 -19.48 -2.89
N ALA A 204 -23.02 -20.14 -3.45
CA ALA A 204 -23.40 -21.50 -3.11
C ALA A 204 -22.74 -22.43 -4.13
N VAL A 205 -21.46 -22.74 -3.90
CA VAL A 205 -20.74 -23.72 -4.73
C VAL A 205 -21.48 -25.05 -4.57
N SER A 206 -22.27 -25.42 -5.59
CA SER A 206 -22.82 -26.76 -5.66
C SER A 206 -21.64 -27.74 -5.70
N SER A 207 -21.81 -28.99 -5.29
CA SER A 207 -20.76 -30.02 -5.40
C SER A 207 -20.34 -30.32 -6.85
N SER A 208 -20.83 -29.55 -7.84
CA SER A 208 -20.34 -29.57 -9.21
C SER A 208 -18.98 -28.86 -9.32
N ASN A 209 -18.04 -29.50 -10.00
CA ASN A 209 -16.72 -28.93 -10.26
C ASN A 209 -16.78 -27.65 -11.13
N GLY A 210 -17.87 -27.42 -11.86
CA GLY A 210 -18.04 -26.29 -12.78
C GLY A 210 -18.07 -24.94 -12.06
N ASP A 211 -18.89 -24.82 -11.01
CA ASP A 211 -19.03 -23.57 -10.24
C ASP A 211 -17.71 -23.20 -9.56
N MET A 212 -17.01 -24.20 -9.00
CA MET A 212 -15.72 -24.01 -8.37
C MET A 212 -14.66 -23.52 -9.36
N LEU A 213 -14.58 -24.14 -10.55
CA LEU A 213 -13.64 -23.73 -11.60
C LEU A 213 -13.94 -22.32 -12.10
N ASN A 214 -15.21 -21.96 -12.26
CA ASN A 214 -15.60 -20.61 -12.67
C ASN A 214 -15.24 -19.58 -11.59
N ASN A 215 -15.56 -19.84 -10.32
CA ASN A 215 -15.19 -18.99 -9.19
C ASN A 215 -13.67 -18.78 -9.13
N LEU A 216 -12.89 -19.86 -9.24
CA LEU A 216 -11.43 -19.78 -9.27
C LEU A 216 -10.93 -18.92 -10.43
N ARG A 217 -11.53 -19.04 -11.62
CA ARG A 217 -11.18 -18.22 -12.78
C ARG A 217 -11.43 -16.73 -12.51
N ILE A 218 -12.61 -16.38 -12.01
CA ILE A 218 -13.01 -15.01 -11.68
C ILE A 218 -12.10 -14.43 -10.60
N THR A 219 -11.93 -15.14 -9.48
CA THR A 219 -11.07 -14.72 -8.37
C THR A 219 -9.62 -14.53 -8.83
N ARG A 220 -9.06 -15.48 -9.60
CA ARG A 220 -7.69 -15.34 -10.13
C ARG A 220 -7.53 -14.12 -11.02
N PHE A 221 -8.53 -13.82 -11.85
CA PHE A 221 -8.49 -12.64 -12.72
C PHE A 221 -8.40 -11.35 -11.91
N PHE A 222 -9.25 -11.17 -10.90
CA PHE A 222 -9.24 -9.96 -10.07
C PHE A 222 -8.02 -9.88 -9.17
N LEU A 223 -7.58 -10.99 -8.56
CA LEU A 223 -6.37 -11.00 -7.74
C LEU A 223 -5.11 -10.69 -8.55
N ARG A 224 -4.99 -11.19 -9.79
CA ARG A 224 -3.88 -10.84 -10.67
C ARG A 224 -3.83 -9.35 -10.98
N LYS A 225 -4.99 -8.74 -11.19
CA LYS A 225 -5.09 -7.29 -11.39
C LYS A 225 -4.63 -6.54 -10.16
N LEU A 226 -5.21 -6.84 -9.00
CA LEU A 226 -4.85 -6.20 -7.73
C LEU A 226 -3.33 -6.31 -7.46
N LEU A 227 -2.76 -7.49 -7.64
CA LEU A 227 -1.32 -7.70 -7.46
C LEU A 227 -0.48 -6.91 -8.46
N LEU A 228 -0.89 -6.85 -9.73
CA LEU A 228 -0.23 -6.02 -10.74
C LEU A 228 -0.28 -4.53 -10.35
N CYS A 229 -1.43 -4.06 -9.85
CA CYS A 229 -1.58 -2.68 -9.37
C CYS A 229 -0.58 -2.38 -8.26
N ARG A 230 -0.52 -3.25 -7.25
CA ARG A 230 0.38 -3.12 -6.11
C ARG A 230 1.85 -3.18 -6.52
N LEU A 231 2.21 -4.06 -7.44
CA LEU A 231 3.56 -4.16 -7.99
C LEU A 231 4.00 -2.89 -8.72
N LEU A 232 3.08 -2.25 -9.47
CA LEU A 232 3.39 -1.02 -10.18
C LEU A 232 3.56 0.16 -9.23
N VAL A 233 2.67 0.30 -8.25
CA VAL A 233 2.81 1.29 -7.17
C VAL A 233 4.15 1.09 -6.43
N PHE A 234 4.47 -0.15 -6.10
CA PHE A 234 5.72 -0.52 -5.45
C PHE A 234 6.96 -0.23 -6.29
N SER A 235 6.94 -0.57 -7.59
CA SER A 235 8.04 -0.23 -8.52
C SER A 235 8.28 1.27 -8.55
N THR A 236 7.20 2.05 -8.64
CA THR A 236 7.29 3.51 -8.67
C THR A 236 7.88 4.07 -7.38
N PHE A 237 7.42 3.56 -6.23
CA PHE A 237 7.99 3.89 -4.93
C PHE A 237 9.49 3.58 -4.88
N ALA A 238 9.88 2.37 -5.27
CA ALA A 238 11.27 1.94 -5.24
C ALA A 238 12.17 2.80 -6.15
N GLU A 239 11.70 3.16 -7.35
CA GLU A 239 12.41 4.04 -8.28
C GLU A 239 12.61 5.46 -7.72
N HIS A 240 11.59 6.04 -7.08
CA HIS A 240 11.70 7.35 -6.45
C HIS A 240 12.66 7.34 -5.25
N VAL A 241 12.54 6.34 -4.37
CA VAL A 241 13.46 6.17 -3.24
C VAL A 241 14.89 5.99 -3.74
N HIS A 242 15.12 5.14 -4.75
CA HIS A 242 16.46 4.95 -5.30
C HIS A 242 17.05 6.25 -5.86
N THR A 243 16.28 6.99 -6.66
CA THR A 243 16.72 8.28 -7.23
C THR A 243 17.05 9.28 -6.12
N ARG A 244 16.25 9.35 -5.07
CA ARG A 244 16.42 10.30 -3.96
C ARG A 244 17.66 10.03 -3.09
N TYR A 245 18.02 8.76 -2.89
CA TYR A 245 19.13 8.35 -2.01
C TYR A 245 20.44 8.04 -2.75
N HIS A 246 20.40 7.72 -4.04
CA HIS A 246 21.58 7.38 -4.85
C HIS A 246 21.83 8.30 -6.05
N GLY A 247 20.90 9.19 -6.40
CA GLY A 247 21.04 10.13 -7.51
C GLY A 247 21.81 11.42 -7.19
N LYS A 248 22.63 11.44 -6.13
CA LYS A 248 23.56 12.53 -5.80
C LYS A 248 25.00 12.08 -5.96
#